data_AF-A0A812NCW2-F1
#
_entry.id   AF-A0A812NCW2-F1
#
_cell.length_a   1.000
_cell.length_b   1.000
_cell.length_c   1.000
_cell.angle_alpha   90.00
_cell.angle_beta   90.00
_cell.angle_gamma   90.00
#
_symmetry.space_group_name_H-M   'P 1'
#
loop_
_entity.id
_entity.type
_entity.pdbx_description
1 polymer ?
#
loop_
_entity_poly.entity_id
_entity_poly.type
_entity_poly.pdbx_seq_one_letter_code
_entity_poly.pdbx_strand_id
1 'polypeptide(L)'
;AVVVELGKKQLVNLCGENNEHAIITVTERAISIKLGWIMPAKCALEDVFKLAMPELSVGQSPGYQLVLPTKIVRCDAPLMYKIGFTHATGSTISGFSKAVGQCDRAHDAVLDGLAKASENRVEEKCHKLFTEFGLSLDIPISHIEVGNHEWQLPMIKPSHLYQHLADLGKLSLLYADEDPSILQQFWYRHRQIEPQNTIHDYFDSSALDPSRTIPLLLHGDEGRGRKHKPVMVINTHSWIGLGSRPYNRWHEEAPVLKRQTMGVNMQGSSVATRFLALVLPQTAYGKDSIYLDRMIDALIADLTKLQTVGVLVQGERWRLAVVGATGDLQWFCKAGKLVRSYNHVSKRSGQKTHTGICHLCLGGTPEFKFECFADNPSWLPSVGLEEPWVETPELIRRFHVNNANPADFFKPDVWHCLHLGLGKIFLANSFVEWLPHLPGTFSDRASWVSFVWVSLCVGSGSLFSRKLHLVFLFVFFDRMVS
;
A
#
# COMPACT_ATOMS: atom_id res chain seq x y z
N ALA A 1 -27.18 6.73 5.45
CA ALA A 1 -26.87 7.97 6.19
C ALA A 1 -27.48 7.85 7.59
N VAL A 2 -26.64 7.72 8.61
CA VAL A 2 -27.04 7.83 10.03
C VAL A 2 -25.99 8.73 10.66
N VAL A 3 -26.46 9.85 11.21
CA VAL A 3 -25.67 10.83 11.95
C VAL A 3 -25.49 10.28 13.36
N VAL A 4 -24.24 10.00 13.76
CA VAL A 4 -23.88 9.83 15.16
C VAL A 4 -22.78 10.83 15.48
N GLU A 5 -23.10 11.71 16.40
CA GLU A 5 -22.24 12.75 16.92
C GLU A 5 -21.13 12.11 17.76
N LEU A 6 -19.90 12.09 17.24
CA LEU A 6 -18.73 11.61 17.98
C LEU A 6 -17.69 12.73 18.07
N GLY A 7 -17.32 13.05 19.32
CA GLY A 7 -16.31 14.03 19.71
C GLY A 7 -14.97 13.83 19.00
N LYS A 8 -14.13 14.88 19.05
CA LYS A 8 -12.89 15.14 18.30
C LYS A 8 -11.95 13.93 17.99
N LYS A 9 -12.39 13.00 17.14
CA LYS A 9 -11.61 11.86 16.60
C LYS A 9 -11.70 11.83 15.08
N GLN A 10 -10.59 11.53 14.40
CA GLN A 10 -10.56 11.42 12.94
C GLN A 10 -10.55 9.93 12.54
N LEU A 11 -11.41 9.57 11.60
CA LEU A 11 -11.41 8.28 10.92
C LEU A 11 -10.75 8.49 9.56
N VAL A 12 -9.79 7.63 9.20
CA VAL A 12 -9.11 7.68 7.90
C VAL A 12 -9.28 6.31 7.25
N ASN A 13 -9.83 6.30 6.05
CA ASN A 13 -9.89 5.08 5.24
C ASN A 13 -8.49 4.82 4.67
N LEU A 14 -7.83 3.74 5.08
CA LEU A 14 -6.43 3.46 4.72
C LEU A 14 -6.28 2.52 3.52
N CYS A 15 -7.35 1.92 3.00
CA CYS A 15 -7.25 1.07 1.81
C CYS A 15 -8.60 0.91 1.09
N GLY A 16 -8.62 1.28 -0.19
CA GLY A 16 -9.62 0.81 -1.13
C GLY A 16 -9.25 -0.60 -1.57
N GLU A 17 -9.80 -1.62 -0.93
CA GLU A 17 -10.13 -2.93 -1.54
C GLU A 17 -10.85 -3.88 -0.57
N ASN A 18 -10.68 -3.72 0.76
CA ASN A 18 -11.26 -4.63 1.78
C ASN A 18 -12.20 -3.98 2.82
N ASN A 19 -12.61 -2.71 2.67
CA ASN A 19 -13.39 -1.98 3.69
C ASN A 19 -12.74 -2.00 5.09
N GLU A 20 -11.41 -1.84 5.13
CA GLU A 20 -10.65 -1.77 6.37
C GLU A 20 -10.40 -0.28 6.72
N HIS A 21 -10.90 0.16 7.88
CA HIS A 21 -10.76 1.56 8.33
C HIS A 21 -9.76 1.66 9.48
N ALA A 22 -8.81 2.60 9.45
CA ALA A 22 -8.00 2.90 10.63
C ALA A 22 -8.48 4.18 11.34
N ILE A 23 -8.46 4.15 12.67
CA ILE A 23 -8.70 5.33 13.49
C ILE A 23 -7.36 6.04 13.70
N ILE A 24 -7.32 7.35 13.48
CA ILE A 24 -6.12 8.18 13.71
C ILE A 24 -6.55 9.35 14.60
N THR A 25 -6.04 9.37 15.84
CA THR A 25 -6.41 10.42 16.80
C THR A 25 -5.46 11.62 16.67
N VAL A 26 -5.92 12.66 15.97
CA VAL A 26 -5.22 13.95 15.85
C VAL A 26 -5.85 14.96 16.80
N THR A 27 -5.06 15.53 17.72
CA THR A 27 -5.48 16.65 18.57
C THR A 27 -4.76 17.94 18.20
N GLU A 28 -5.34 19.10 18.51
CA GLU A 28 -4.78 20.44 18.20
C GLU A 28 -3.41 20.72 18.86
N ARG A 29 -2.98 19.89 19.82
CA ARG A 29 -1.72 20.09 20.58
C ARG A 29 -0.76 18.90 20.53
N ALA A 30 -1.16 17.78 19.93
CA ALA A 30 -0.32 16.59 19.77
C ALA A 30 -0.89 15.66 18.69
N ILE A 31 -0.02 15.18 17.80
CA ILE A 31 -0.35 14.06 16.92
C ILE A 31 0.11 12.80 17.63
N SER A 32 -0.83 11.93 17.97
CA SER A 32 -0.52 10.59 18.48
C SER A 32 -0.99 9.60 17.43
N ILE A 33 -0.05 8.88 16.80
CA ILE A 33 -0.40 7.79 15.89
C ILE A 33 -0.81 6.60 16.76
N LYS A 34 -2.11 6.31 16.78
CA LYS A 34 -2.69 5.18 17.50
C LYS A 34 -3.51 4.36 16.52
N LEU A 35 -2.97 3.22 16.09
CA LEU A 35 -3.60 2.38 15.06
C LEU A 35 -4.73 1.54 15.66
N GLY A 36 -5.89 1.47 15.01
CA GLY A 36 -6.94 0.50 15.34
C GLY A 36 -8.02 0.45 14.28
N TRP A 37 -8.63 -0.73 14.08
CA TRP A 37 -9.38 -1.05 12.85
C TRP A 37 -10.86 -1.40 13.04
N ILE A 38 -11.77 -0.80 12.26
CA ILE A 38 -13.22 -1.15 12.23
C ILE A 38 -13.49 -2.08 11.03
N MET A 39 -13.96 -3.32 11.29
CA MET A 39 -14.43 -4.25 10.25
C MET A 39 -15.97 -4.30 10.19
N PRO A 40 -16.57 -4.49 8.99
CA PRO A 40 -18.01 -4.70 8.87
C PRO A 40 -18.45 -6.03 9.52
N ALA A 41 -19.64 -6.04 10.12
CA ALA A 41 -20.22 -7.14 10.90
C ALA A 41 -20.42 -8.50 10.17
N LYS A 42 -19.92 -8.64 8.93
CA LYS A 42 -20.06 -9.83 8.07
C LYS A 42 -18.74 -10.52 7.71
N CYS A 43 -17.58 -10.08 8.21
CA CYS A 43 -16.35 -10.88 8.09
C CYS A 43 -16.42 -12.08 9.04
N ALA A 44 -16.25 -13.29 8.49
CA ALA A 44 -16.18 -14.52 9.27
C ALA A 44 -14.91 -14.50 10.13
N LEU A 45 -15.01 -14.97 11.39
CA LEU A 45 -13.89 -15.11 12.32
C LEU A 45 -12.66 -15.81 11.71
N GLU A 46 -12.87 -16.70 10.73
CA GLU A 46 -11.83 -17.46 10.03
C GLU A 46 -10.74 -16.59 9.36
N ASP A 47 -11.08 -15.39 8.89
CA ASP A 47 -10.11 -14.51 8.22
C ASP A 47 -9.17 -13.83 9.23
N VAL A 48 -9.62 -13.62 10.48
CA VAL A 48 -8.80 -13.10 11.59
C VAL A 48 -7.83 -14.17 12.10
N PHE A 49 -8.24 -15.45 12.10
CA PHE A 49 -7.40 -16.57 12.55
C PHE A 49 -6.19 -16.83 11.66
N LYS A 50 -6.33 -16.70 10.33
CA LYS A 50 -5.21 -16.79 9.38
C LYS A 50 -4.17 -15.67 9.56
N LEU A 51 -4.59 -14.58 10.18
CA LEU A 51 -3.85 -13.33 10.35
C LEU A 51 -2.95 -13.33 11.60
N ALA A 52 -3.38 -14.03 12.65
CA ALA A 52 -2.62 -14.19 13.89
C ALA A 52 -1.67 -15.40 13.88
N MET A 53 -1.95 -16.42 13.06
CA MET A 53 -1.22 -17.69 13.01
C MET A 53 -1.02 -18.16 11.55
N PRO A 54 0.00 -17.66 10.84
CA PRO A 54 0.22 -17.97 9.42
C PRO A 54 0.61 -19.44 9.14
N GLU A 55 1.04 -20.20 10.15
CA GLU A 55 1.47 -21.61 10.01
C GLU A 55 0.31 -22.62 9.99
N LEU A 56 -0.94 -22.20 10.20
CA LEU A 56 -2.11 -23.07 10.07
C LEU A 56 -2.47 -23.29 8.59
N SER A 57 -1.62 -24.03 7.88
CA SER A 57 -2.06 -24.75 6.69
C SER A 57 -2.92 -25.94 7.16
N VAL A 58 -4.24 -25.80 7.01
CA VAL A 58 -5.16 -26.92 7.23
C VAL A 58 -4.93 -27.93 6.11
N GLY A 59 -4.00 -28.86 6.33
CA GLY A 59 -3.93 -30.08 5.54
C GLY A 59 -5.28 -30.78 5.64
N GLN A 60 -5.90 -31.07 4.50
CA GLN A 60 -7.11 -31.88 4.41
C GLN A 60 -6.81 -33.31 4.88
N SER A 61 -6.76 -33.52 6.19
CA SER A 61 -6.82 -34.84 6.81
C SER A 61 -8.29 -35.14 7.13
N PRO A 62 -8.88 -36.23 6.62
CA PRO A 62 -10.26 -36.55 6.87
C PRO A 62 -10.40 -37.03 8.33
N GLY A 63 -11.03 -36.22 9.20
CA GLY A 63 -11.45 -36.73 10.51
C GLY A 63 -11.61 -35.75 11.67
N TYR A 64 -11.11 -34.51 11.59
CA TYR A 64 -11.24 -33.56 12.71
C TYR A 64 -12.15 -32.37 12.35
N GLN A 65 -13.39 -32.42 12.82
CA GLN A 65 -14.27 -31.24 12.86
C GLN A 65 -13.90 -30.39 14.08
N LEU A 66 -13.30 -29.23 13.85
CA LEU A 66 -13.12 -28.22 14.88
C LEU A 66 -14.48 -27.54 15.13
N VAL A 67 -15.15 -27.91 16.23
CA VAL A 67 -16.38 -27.23 16.66
C VAL A 67 -15.99 -26.04 17.52
N LEU A 68 -15.94 -24.85 16.92
CA LEU A 68 -15.78 -23.59 17.66
C LEU A 68 -17.13 -23.23 18.34
N PRO A 69 -17.15 -22.89 19.64
CA PRO A 69 -18.37 -22.44 20.29
C PRO A 69 -18.75 -21.05 19.76
N THR A 70 -19.78 -20.99 18.92
CA THR A 70 -20.31 -19.75 18.34
C THR A 70 -21.09 -18.97 19.39
N LYS A 71 -20.40 -18.20 20.22
CA LYS A 71 -21.02 -17.15 21.01
C LYS A 71 -20.91 -15.83 20.24
N ILE A 72 -21.96 -15.49 19.49
CA ILE A 72 -22.06 -14.21 18.79
C ILE A 72 -22.31 -13.12 19.85
N VAL A 73 -21.28 -12.37 20.21
CA VAL A 73 -21.41 -11.18 21.05
C VAL A 73 -21.77 -10.00 20.14
N ARG A 74 -23.03 -9.54 20.20
CA ARG A 74 -23.43 -8.27 19.60
C ARG A 74 -22.83 -7.13 20.41
N CYS A 75 -21.94 -6.37 19.81
CA CYS A 75 -21.45 -5.11 20.36
C CYS A 75 -21.97 -3.98 19.45
N ASP A 76 -22.76 -3.06 20.01
CA ASP A 76 -23.30 -1.90 19.27
C ASP A 76 -22.26 -0.77 19.08
N ALA A 77 -21.01 -0.99 19.52
CA ALA A 77 -19.88 -0.08 19.36
C ALA A 77 -18.92 -0.53 18.26
N PRO A 78 -18.28 0.40 17.51
CA PRO A 78 -17.28 0.05 16.50
C PRO A 78 -16.10 -0.70 17.13
N LEU A 79 -15.94 -1.98 16.77
CA LEU A 79 -14.78 -2.78 17.19
C LEU A 79 -13.51 -2.19 16.57
N MET A 80 -12.49 -1.93 17.39
CA MET A 80 -11.13 -1.65 16.95
C MET A 80 -10.26 -2.90 17.13
N TYR A 81 -9.80 -3.49 16.03
CA TYR A 81 -8.78 -4.54 16.07
C TYR A 81 -7.39 -3.91 16.05
N LYS A 82 -6.49 -4.39 16.92
CA LYS A 82 -5.03 -4.29 16.75
C LYS A 82 -4.54 -5.72 16.54
N ILE A 83 -3.56 -5.96 15.69
CA ILE A 83 -3.02 -7.30 15.46
C ILE A 83 -1.65 -7.35 16.10
N GLY A 84 -1.50 -8.27 17.05
CA GLY A 84 -0.24 -8.58 17.71
C GLY A 84 0.43 -9.78 17.07
N PHE A 85 1.73 -9.71 16.92
CA PHE A 85 2.55 -10.82 16.48
C PHE A 85 3.01 -11.59 17.71
N THR A 86 2.58 -12.84 17.87
CA THR A 86 2.92 -13.64 19.05
C THR A 86 4.33 -14.22 18.92
N HIS A 87 5.04 -14.32 20.06
CA HIS A 87 6.33 -15.00 20.19
C HIS A 87 6.08 -16.52 20.24
N ALA A 88 5.95 -17.18 19.10
CA ALA A 88 6.15 -18.63 19.06
C ALA A 88 7.63 -18.87 18.72
N THR A 89 8.47 -18.99 19.74
CA THR A 89 9.83 -19.50 19.54
C THR A 89 9.73 -20.97 19.17
N GLY A 90 10.36 -21.33 18.05
CA GLY A 90 10.35 -22.68 17.50
C GLY A 90 10.65 -23.71 18.57
N SER A 91 9.63 -24.51 18.91
CA SER A 91 9.78 -25.72 19.70
C SER A 91 8.72 -26.73 19.25
N THR A 92 9.14 -28.00 19.25
CA THR A 92 8.40 -29.21 18.88
C THR A 92 6.88 -29.15 19.08
N ILE A 93 6.12 -29.86 18.23
CA ILE A 93 4.64 -29.98 18.16
C ILE A 93 3.90 -29.96 19.52
N SER A 94 4.50 -30.43 20.62
CA SER A 94 3.95 -30.36 21.98
C SER A 94 3.95 -28.94 22.61
N GLY A 95 4.89 -28.07 22.27
CA GLY A 95 4.96 -26.66 22.66
C GLY A 95 3.95 -25.79 21.91
N PHE A 96 3.70 -26.12 20.64
CA PHE A 96 2.73 -25.43 19.77
C PHE A 96 1.29 -25.51 20.34
N SER A 97 0.86 -26.68 20.80
CA SER A 97 -0.46 -26.86 21.45
C SER A 97 -0.63 -26.03 22.73
N LYS A 98 0.43 -25.88 23.53
CA LYS A 98 0.44 -25.03 24.74
C LYS A 98 0.39 -23.54 24.39
N ALA A 99 1.14 -23.12 23.36
CA ALA A 99 1.16 -21.74 22.88
C ALA A 99 -0.20 -21.34 22.28
N VAL A 100 -0.82 -22.21 21.47
CA VAL A 100 -2.17 -22.02 20.92
C VAL A 100 -3.21 -21.92 22.04
N GLY A 101 -3.19 -22.82 23.04
CA GLY A 101 -4.12 -22.76 24.19
C GLY A 101 -3.87 -21.62 25.19
N GLN A 102 -2.71 -20.95 25.13
CA GLN A 102 -2.45 -19.68 25.82
C GLN A 102 -2.90 -18.49 24.96
N CYS A 103 -2.74 -18.57 23.64
CA CYS A 103 -3.20 -17.56 22.68
C CYS A 103 -4.72 -17.42 22.69
N ASP A 104 -5.45 -18.53 22.71
CA ASP A 104 -6.92 -18.52 22.76
C ASP A 104 -7.44 -17.86 24.05
N ARG A 105 -6.80 -18.14 25.19
CA ARG A 105 -7.16 -17.52 26.48
C ARG A 105 -6.80 -16.04 26.54
N ALA A 106 -5.68 -15.64 25.96
CA ALA A 106 -5.28 -14.23 25.86
C ALA A 106 -6.25 -13.46 24.93
N HIS A 107 -6.62 -14.06 23.81
CA HIS A 107 -7.56 -13.50 22.85
C HIS A 107 -8.95 -13.30 23.48
N ASP A 108 -9.50 -14.32 24.13
CA ASP A 108 -10.78 -14.24 24.82
C ASP A 108 -10.75 -13.18 25.93
N ALA A 109 -9.65 -13.08 26.68
CA ALA A 109 -9.50 -12.08 27.72
C ALA A 109 -9.41 -10.64 27.15
N VAL A 110 -8.75 -10.45 26.01
CA VAL A 110 -8.74 -9.16 25.29
C VAL A 110 -10.14 -8.82 24.81
N LEU A 111 -10.83 -9.73 24.11
CA LEU A 111 -12.18 -9.50 23.61
C LEU A 111 -13.18 -9.20 24.73
N ASP A 112 -13.13 -9.97 25.83
CA ASP A 112 -13.96 -9.72 27.01
C ASP A 112 -13.63 -8.38 27.66
N GLY A 113 -12.35 -8.01 27.71
CA GLY A 113 -11.88 -6.73 28.21
C GLY A 113 -12.38 -5.56 27.37
N LEU A 114 -12.39 -5.71 26.04
CA LEU A 114 -12.91 -4.74 25.08
C LEU A 114 -14.42 -4.62 25.13
N ALA A 115 -15.15 -5.73 25.21
CA ALA A 115 -16.60 -5.74 25.36
C ALA A 115 -17.06 -5.01 26.63
N LYS A 116 -16.24 -5.02 27.68
CA LYS A 116 -16.48 -4.31 28.95
C LYS A 116 -15.92 -2.88 28.96
N ALA A 117 -15.36 -2.38 27.86
CA ALA A 117 -14.79 -1.03 27.78
C ALA A 117 -15.90 0.00 27.56
N SER A 118 -15.86 1.12 28.28
CA SER A 118 -16.73 2.26 27.95
C SER A 118 -16.28 2.90 26.64
N GLU A 119 -17.22 3.33 25.79
CA GLU A 119 -16.96 3.90 24.45
C GLU A 119 -15.90 5.02 24.46
N ASN A 120 -15.90 5.83 25.51
CA ASN A 120 -14.97 6.95 25.67
C ASN A 120 -13.53 6.53 26.00
N ARG A 121 -13.31 5.30 26.47
CA ARG A 121 -11.99 4.77 26.90
C ARG A 121 -11.57 3.49 26.18
N VAL A 122 -12.30 3.06 25.14
CA VAL A 122 -12.00 1.83 24.37
C VAL A 122 -10.54 1.79 23.95
N GLU A 123 -10.01 2.89 23.42
CA GLU A 123 -8.66 2.94 22.86
C GLU A 123 -7.53 2.80 23.89
N GLU A 124 -7.66 3.45 25.05
CA GLU A 124 -6.70 3.33 26.16
C GLU A 124 -6.75 1.92 26.74
N LYS A 125 -7.96 1.38 26.91
CA LYS A 125 -8.17 0.02 27.40
C LYS A 125 -7.70 -1.03 26.39
N CYS A 126 -7.89 -0.82 25.09
CA CYS A 126 -7.28 -1.61 24.03
C CYS A 126 -5.77 -1.63 24.26
N HIS A 127 -5.11 -0.48 24.25
CA HIS A 127 -3.65 -0.45 24.33
C HIS A 127 -3.12 -1.20 25.56
N LYS A 128 -3.74 -0.99 26.72
CA LYS A 128 -3.39 -1.70 27.95
C LYS A 128 -3.56 -3.23 27.81
N LEU A 129 -4.71 -3.69 27.31
CA LEU A 129 -4.98 -5.12 27.11
C LEU A 129 -4.02 -5.74 26.10
N PHE A 130 -3.81 -5.07 24.95
CA PHE A 130 -2.88 -5.54 23.93
C PHE A 130 -1.45 -5.67 24.49
N THR A 131 -0.99 -4.73 25.32
CA THR A 131 0.32 -4.83 25.97
C THR A 131 0.35 -5.91 27.06
N GLU A 132 -0.68 -5.98 27.90
CA GLU A 132 -0.81 -6.98 28.97
C GLU A 132 -0.76 -8.42 28.43
N PHE A 133 -1.32 -8.65 27.25
CA PHE A 133 -1.36 -9.96 26.60
C PHE A 133 -0.28 -10.18 25.54
N GLY A 134 0.72 -9.29 25.44
CA GLY A 134 1.83 -9.44 24.49
C GLY A 134 1.42 -9.35 23.01
N LEU A 135 0.30 -8.69 22.73
CA LEU A 135 -0.24 -8.45 21.39
C LEU A 135 0.08 -7.03 20.87
N SER A 136 0.92 -6.26 21.56
CA SER A 136 1.45 -4.99 21.06
C SER A 136 2.86 -5.18 20.52
N LEU A 137 3.13 -4.62 19.34
CA LEU A 137 4.50 -4.44 18.87
C LEU A 137 5.20 -3.39 19.74
N ASP A 138 6.30 -3.77 20.39
CA ASP A 138 7.09 -2.88 21.23
C ASP A 138 8.10 -2.09 20.39
N ILE A 139 7.56 -1.25 19.50
CA ILE A 139 8.35 -0.41 18.59
C ILE A 139 8.25 1.04 19.07
N PRO A 140 9.39 1.69 19.37
CA PRO A 140 9.38 3.05 19.87
C PRO A 140 8.92 4.04 18.80
N ILE A 141 7.92 4.87 19.15
CA ILE A 141 7.51 6.01 18.34
C ILE A 141 8.52 7.15 18.55
N SER A 142 9.25 7.49 17.49
CA SER A 142 10.17 8.62 17.49
C SER A 142 9.40 9.93 17.29
N HIS A 143 9.88 11.01 17.92
CA HIS A 143 9.32 12.35 17.76
C HIS A 143 10.33 13.21 17.01
N ILE A 144 10.02 13.54 15.77
CA ILE A 144 10.90 14.28 14.87
C ILE A 144 10.63 15.76 15.03
N GLU A 145 11.69 16.52 15.29
CA GLU A 145 11.60 17.97 15.37
C GLU A 145 11.41 18.56 13.97
N VAL A 146 10.29 19.25 13.76
CA VAL A 146 9.94 19.83 12.45
C VAL A 146 9.79 21.34 12.50
N GLY A 147 9.87 21.99 13.66
CA GLY A 147 9.72 23.44 13.81
C GLY A 147 10.75 24.05 14.75
N ASN A 148 10.44 25.21 15.33
CA ASN A 148 11.28 25.82 16.38
C ASN A 148 11.07 25.07 17.70
N HIS A 149 11.76 23.95 17.92
CA HIS A 149 11.83 23.13 19.15
C HIS A 149 10.53 22.62 19.81
N GLU A 150 9.38 23.27 19.65
CA GLU A 150 8.10 22.94 20.29
C GLU A 150 7.22 22.01 19.43
N TRP A 151 7.48 21.92 18.12
CA TRP A 151 6.70 21.10 17.19
C TRP A 151 7.44 19.82 16.84
N GLN A 152 7.00 18.73 17.45
CA GLN A 152 7.47 17.38 17.16
C GLN A 152 6.36 16.53 16.57
N LEU A 153 6.69 15.79 15.51
CA LEU A 153 5.77 14.91 14.81
C LEU A 153 6.16 13.44 14.99
N PRO A 154 5.19 12.54 15.21
CA PRO A 154 5.47 11.13 15.45
C PRO A 154 5.88 10.41 14.16
N MET A 155 6.86 9.52 14.28
CA MET A 155 7.31 8.62 13.23
C MET A 155 7.67 7.26 13.82
N ILE A 156 7.20 6.20 13.18
CA ILE A 156 7.73 4.85 13.39
C ILE A 156 8.94 4.74 12.48
N LYS A 157 10.14 4.78 13.05
CA LYS A 157 11.38 4.64 12.27
C LYS A 157 11.42 3.25 11.63
N PRO A 158 11.52 3.15 10.29
CA PRO A 158 11.71 1.88 9.62
C PRO A 158 12.84 1.04 10.23
N SER A 159 13.95 1.67 10.62
CA SER A 159 15.10 0.96 11.21
C SER A 159 14.76 0.26 12.53
N HIS A 160 13.95 0.88 13.38
CA HIS A 160 13.49 0.25 14.63
C HIS A 160 12.50 -0.87 14.35
N LEU A 161 11.55 -0.64 13.44
CA LEU A 161 10.57 -1.65 13.06
C LEU A 161 11.23 -2.89 12.47
N TYR A 162 12.14 -2.73 11.51
CA TYR A 162 12.78 -3.87 10.84
C TYR A 162 13.80 -4.57 11.72
N GLN A 163 14.49 -3.85 12.62
CA GLN A 163 15.29 -4.51 13.64
C GLN A 163 14.40 -5.32 14.59
N HIS A 164 13.24 -4.78 15.00
CA HIS A 164 12.30 -5.53 15.82
C HIS A 164 11.76 -6.79 15.10
N LEU A 165 11.44 -6.71 13.81
CA LEU A 165 11.08 -7.90 13.02
C LEU A 165 12.23 -8.90 12.93
N ALA A 166 13.47 -8.44 12.78
CA ALA A 166 14.66 -9.29 12.81
C ALA A 166 14.83 -9.98 14.17
N ASP A 167 14.68 -9.26 15.27
CA ASP A 167 14.79 -9.78 16.64
C ASP A 167 13.71 -10.84 16.92
N LEU A 168 12.54 -10.71 16.32
CA LEU A 168 11.45 -11.69 16.37
C LEU A 168 11.63 -12.89 15.43
N GLY A 169 12.66 -12.90 14.57
CA GLY A 169 12.82 -13.90 13.52
C GLY A 169 11.74 -13.81 12.42
N LYS A 170 11.10 -12.66 12.25
CA LYS A 170 9.98 -12.42 11.31
C LYS A 170 10.37 -11.61 10.09
N LEU A 171 11.66 -11.51 9.79
CA LEU A 171 12.15 -10.77 8.62
C LEU A 171 11.70 -11.42 7.29
N SER A 172 11.40 -12.72 7.30
CA SER A 172 10.81 -13.46 6.17
C SER A 172 9.48 -12.91 5.68
N LEU A 173 8.75 -12.15 6.50
CA LEU A 173 7.54 -11.44 6.05
C LEU A 173 7.81 -10.49 4.87
N LEU A 174 9.05 -10.02 4.72
CA LEU A 174 9.43 -9.10 3.64
C LEU A 174 9.83 -9.79 2.34
N TYR A 175 9.90 -11.12 2.32
CA TYR A 175 10.16 -11.87 1.08
C TYR A 175 9.27 -13.10 0.90
N ALA A 176 8.39 -13.36 1.87
CA ALA A 176 7.37 -14.40 1.87
C ALA A 176 7.90 -15.81 1.52
N ASP A 177 9.12 -16.10 1.97
CA ASP A 177 9.77 -17.39 1.78
C ASP A 177 10.53 -17.77 3.05
N GLU A 178 10.82 -19.06 3.23
CA GLU A 178 11.73 -19.56 4.25
C GLU A 178 13.18 -19.49 3.78
N ASP A 179 13.41 -19.68 2.47
CA ASP A 179 14.74 -19.64 1.86
C ASP A 179 15.05 -18.24 1.30
N PRO A 180 16.02 -17.52 1.87
CA PRO A 180 16.39 -16.20 1.37
C PRO A 180 17.10 -16.21 0.02
N SER A 181 17.45 -17.37 -0.54
CA SER A 181 17.97 -17.48 -1.91
C SER A 181 17.03 -16.87 -2.96
N ILE A 182 15.73 -16.73 -2.63
CA ILE A 182 14.74 -16.03 -3.44
C ILE A 182 15.14 -14.58 -3.74
N LEU A 183 15.85 -13.92 -2.83
CA LEU A 183 16.35 -12.55 -3.00
C LEU A 183 17.40 -12.47 -4.11
N GLN A 184 18.29 -13.46 -4.18
CA GLN A 184 19.29 -13.51 -5.26
C GLN A 184 18.62 -13.65 -6.62
N GLN A 185 17.57 -14.47 -6.72
CA GLN A 185 16.79 -14.61 -7.96
C GLN A 185 16.05 -13.32 -8.32
N PHE A 186 15.50 -12.62 -7.33
CA PHE A 186 14.90 -11.31 -7.54
C PHE A 186 15.91 -10.33 -8.16
N TRP A 187 17.09 -10.18 -7.56
CA TRP A 187 18.09 -9.22 -8.06
C TRP A 187 18.65 -9.61 -9.43
N TYR A 188 18.76 -10.91 -9.71
CA TYR A 188 19.11 -11.39 -11.04
C TYR A 188 18.11 -10.92 -12.10
N ARG A 189 16.80 -11.05 -11.82
CA ARG A 189 15.73 -10.58 -12.73
C ARG A 189 15.66 -9.07 -12.80
N HIS A 190 15.80 -8.39 -11.67
CA HIS A 190 15.83 -6.94 -11.60
C HIS A 190 16.91 -6.36 -12.53
N ARG A 191 18.11 -6.96 -12.56
CA ARG A 191 19.18 -6.55 -13.48
C ARG A 191 18.81 -6.67 -14.96
N GLN A 192 17.94 -7.61 -15.33
CA GLN A 192 17.49 -7.75 -16.73
C GLN A 192 16.52 -6.64 -17.14
N ILE A 193 15.73 -6.12 -16.18
CA ILE A 193 14.70 -5.11 -16.43
C ILE A 193 15.28 -3.70 -16.25
N GLU A 194 16.11 -3.50 -15.23
CA GLU A 194 16.76 -2.23 -14.90
C GLU A 194 18.29 -2.39 -14.78
N PRO A 195 19.00 -2.70 -15.88
CA PRO A 195 20.44 -2.93 -15.85
C PRO A 195 21.24 -1.71 -15.38
N GLN A 196 20.68 -0.50 -15.55
CA GLN A 196 21.29 0.77 -15.19
C GLN A 196 20.90 1.25 -13.78
N ASN A 197 20.24 0.42 -12.97
CA ASN A 197 19.94 0.75 -11.59
C ASN A 197 21.21 0.69 -10.74
N THR A 198 21.50 1.76 -9.99
CA THR A 198 22.74 1.92 -9.22
C THR A 198 22.97 0.82 -8.19
N ILE A 199 21.93 0.11 -7.73
CA ILE A 199 22.12 -1.02 -6.81
C ILE A 199 23.02 -2.12 -7.37
N HIS A 200 23.05 -2.27 -8.69
CA HIS A 200 23.85 -3.27 -9.38
C HIS A 200 25.35 -2.99 -9.25
N ASP A 201 25.77 -1.72 -9.20
CA ASP A 201 27.16 -1.33 -8.96
C ASP A 201 27.62 -1.76 -7.54
N TYR A 202 26.71 -1.72 -6.57
CA TYR A 202 26.98 -2.16 -5.19
C TYR A 202 27.08 -3.69 -5.08
N PHE A 203 26.34 -4.45 -5.90
CA PHE A 203 26.52 -5.89 -5.98
C PHE A 203 27.83 -6.27 -6.67
N ASP A 204 28.18 -5.59 -7.76
CA ASP A 204 29.41 -5.89 -8.51
C ASP A 204 30.67 -5.54 -7.70
N SER A 205 30.63 -4.47 -6.91
CA SER A 205 31.70 -4.10 -5.96
C SER A 205 31.70 -4.93 -4.68
N SER A 206 30.79 -5.89 -4.52
CA SER A 206 30.60 -6.68 -3.28
C SER A 206 30.32 -5.84 -2.03
N ALA A 207 29.87 -4.59 -2.20
CA ALA A 207 29.44 -3.72 -1.11
C ALA A 207 28.07 -4.16 -0.54
N LEU A 208 27.25 -4.81 -1.36
CA LEU A 208 25.99 -5.44 -0.97
C LEU A 208 25.99 -6.92 -1.38
N ASP A 209 25.28 -7.75 -0.61
CA ASP A 209 25.06 -9.16 -0.91
C ASP A 209 23.61 -9.34 -1.39
N PRO A 210 23.38 -9.79 -2.64
CA PRO A 210 22.03 -9.94 -3.18
C PRO A 210 21.21 -11.00 -2.42
N SER A 211 21.84 -11.98 -1.76
CA SER A 211 21.11 -12.98 -0.96
C SER A 211 20.59 -12.43 0.38
N ARG A 212 21.05 -11.25 0.80
CA ARG A 212 20.71 -10.61 2.10
C ARG A 212 20.30 -9.14 1.95
N THR A 213 19.91 -8.75 0.74
CA THR A 213 19.41 -7.42 0.42
C THR A 213 17.93 -7.53 0.06
N ILE A 214 17.06 -7.02 0.93
CA ILE A 214 15.61 -7.07 0.76
C ILE A 214 15.16 -5.86 -0.07
N PRO A 215 14.46 -6.05 -1.20
CA PRO A 215 13.94 -4.96 -2.01
C PRO A 215 12.70 -4.33 -1.36
N LEU A 216 12.80 -3.04 -1.05
CA LEU A 216 11.69 -2.24 -0.52
C LEU A 216 11.16 -1.24 -1.54
N LEU A 217 9.87 -0.97 -1.39
CA LEU A 217 9.14 0.13 -1.98
C LEU A 217 8.77 1.11 -0.87
N LEU A 218 9.00 2.39 -1.14
CA LEU A 218 8.35 3.47 -0.43
C LEU A 218 6.94 3.62 -1.00
N HIS A 219 5.92 3.76 -0.17
CA HIS A 219 4.57 4.00 -0.64
C HIS A 219 3.95 5.17 0.10
N GLY A 220 3.31 6.07 -0.65
CA GLY A 220 2.61 7.22 -0.11
C GLY A 220 1.24 7.41 -0.74
N ASP A 221 0.27 7.82 0.07
CA ASP A 221 -1.08 8.11 -0.39
C ASP A 221 -1.63 9.33 0.35
N GLU A 222 -2.25 10.24 -0.39
CA GLU A 222 -3.00 11.36 0.15
C GLU A 222 -4.50 11.04 0.22
N GLY A 223 -4.83 10.25 1.24
CA GLY A 223 -6.21 9.94 1.56
C GLY A 223 -7.00 11.16 2.06
N ARG A 224 -8.31 10.96 2.22
CA ARG A 224 -9.21 11.96 2.82
C ARG A 224 -9.67 11.50 4.19
N GLY A 225 -9.37 12.31 5.21
CA GLY A 225 -9.89 12.15 6.56
C GLY A 225 -11.27 12.78 6.75
N ARG A 226 -11.69 12.88 8.02
CA ARG A 226 -12.96 13.50 8.43
C ARG A 226 -13.07 14.93 7.89
N LYS A 227 -14.26 15.30 7.37
CA LYS A 227 -14.52 16.58 6.66
C LYS A 227 -13.74 16.75 5.35
N HIS A 228 -13.33 15.64 4.72
CA HIS A 228 -12.57 15.64 3.46
C HIS A 228 -11.22 16.37 3.52
N LYS A 229 -10.65 16.54 4.72
CA LYS A 229 -9.30 17.10 4.86
C LYS A 229 -8.27 16.05 4.43
N PRO A 230 -7.26 16.41 3.63
CA PRO A 230 -6.22 15.48 3.22
C PRO A 230 -5.42 14.94 4.41
N VAL A 231 -5.01 13.67 4.32
CA VAL A 231 -4.11 13.01 5.27
C VAL A 231 -3.07 12.26 4.46
N MET A 232 -1.81 12.63 4.65
CA MET A 232 -0.67 11.95 4.05
C MET A 232 -0.35 10.70 4.88
N VAL A 233 -0.27 9.55 4.23
CA VAL A 233 0.13 8.29 4.85
C VAL A 233 1.32 7.77 4.08
N ILE A 234 2.44 7.55 4.76
CA ILE A 234 3.64 6.97 4.16
C ILE A 234 3.98 5.69 4.89
N ASN A 235 4.16 4.63 4.13
CA ASN A 235 4.54 3.30 4.58
C ASN A 235 5.64 2.75 3.66
N THR A 236 6.17 1.61 4.05
CA THR A 236 7.11 0.83 3.24
C THR A 236 6.56 -0.57 3.07
N HIS A 237 6.87 -1.21 1.96
CA HIS A 237 6.53 -2.62 1.75
C HIS A 237 7.58 -3.28 0.87
N SER A 238 7.66 -4.60 0.93
CA SER A 238 8.53 -5.36 0.02
C SER A 238 7.96 -5.42 -1.40
N TRP A 239 8.85 -5.59 -2.37
CA TRP A 239 8.47 -5.90 -3.76
C TRP A 239 7.83 -7.28 -3.88
N ILE A 240 8.47 -8.26 -3.24
CA ILE A 240 8.06 -9.66 -3.25
C ILE A 240 7.24 -9.99 -2.01
N GLY A 241 6.29 -10.90 -2.16
CA GLY A 241 5.38 -11.33 -1.10
C GLY A 241 4.59 -12.58 -1.53
N LEU A 242 3.46 -12.83 -0.87
CA LEU A 242 2.63 -14.03 -1.07
C LEU A 242 1.87 -14.06 -2.42
N GLY A 243 2.12 -13.11 -3.31
CA GLY A 243 1.48 -13.04 -4.62
C GLY A 243 0.14 -12.32 -4.62
N SER A 244 -0.65 -12.65 -5.62
CA SER A 244 -2.03 -12.20 -5.79
C SER A 244 -2.90 -13.43 -6.06
N ARG A 245 -4.22 -13.34 -5.86
CA ARG A 245 -5.12 -14.46 -6.16
C ARG A 245 -4.97 -15.00 -7.60
N PRO A 246 -4.85 -14.16 -8.65
CA PRO A 246 -4.59 -14.64 -10.00
C PRO A 246 -3.23 -15.34 -10.14
N TYR A 247 -2.18 -14.77 -9.55
CA TYR A 247 -0.85 -15.37 -9.55
C TYR A 247 -0.86 -16.74 -8.88
N ASN A 248 -1.50 -16.86 -7.72
CA ASN A 248 -1.54 -18.12 -6.96
C ASN A 248 -2.31 -19.22 -7.69
N ARG A 249 -3.44 -18.91 -8.33
CA ARG A 249 -4.16 -19.86 -9.20
C ARG A 249 -3.28 -20.34 -10.35
N TRP A 250 -2.65 -19.40 -11.06
CA TRP A 250 -1.76 -19.75 -12.17
C TRP A 250 -0.55 -20.57 -11.71
N HIS A 251 0.00 -20.25 -10.53
CA HIS A 251 1.14 -20.94 -9.95
C HIS A 251 0.80 -22.38 -9.51
N GLU A 252 -0.41 -22.61 -8.98
CA GLU A 252 -0.92 -23.96 -8.66
C GLU A 252 -1.01 -24.84 -9.92
N GLU A 253 -1.45 -24.26 -11.04
CA GLU A 253 -1.69 -24.93 -12.31
C GLU A 253 -0.41 -25.19 -13.14
N ALA A 254 0.72 -24.54 -12.83
CA ALA A 254 1.97 -24.60 -13.61
C ALA A 254 3.09 -25.43 -12.92
N PRO A 255 3.29 -26.72 -13.26
CA PRO A 255 4.21 -27.62 -12.54
C PRO A 255 5.70 -27.24 -12.66
N VAL A 256 6.10 -26.63 -13.77
CA VAL A 256 7.50 -26.29 -14.08
C VAL A 256 8.00 -25.07 -13.29
N LEU A 257 7.08 -24.26 -12.76
CA LEU A 257 7.37 -22.99 -12.09
C LEU A 257 7.22 -23.04 -10.56
N LYS A 258 6.85 -24.18 -9.98
CA LYS A 258 6.66 -24.36 -8.52
C LYS A 258 7.89 -24.05 -7.66
N ARG A 259 9.07 -23.91 -8.27
CA ARG A 259 10.31 -23.47 -7.59
C ARG A 259 10.44 -21.93 -7.52
N GLN A 260 9.47 -21.16 -8.02
CA GLN A 260 9.54 -19.71 -8.16
C GLN A 260 8.44 -19.00 -7.38
N THR A 261 8.61 -18.93 -6.07
CA THR A 261 7.75 -18.27 -5.07
C THR A 261 7.96 -16.74 -5.01
N MET A 262 8.09 -16.07 -6.16
CA MET A 262 8.22 -14.59 -6.22
C MET A 262 6.89 -13.93 -6.59
N GLY A 263 5.90 -14.06 -5.73
CA GLY A 263 4.65 -13.33 -5.88
C GLY A 263 4.84 -11.83 -5.59
N VAL A 264 4.01 -10.98 -6.20
CA VAL A 264 3.90 -9.56 -5.78
C VAL A 264 3.30 -9.46 -4.38
N ASN A 265 3.68 -8.47 -3.59
CA ASN A 265 3.19 -8.33 -2.20
C ASN A 265 1.75 -7.75 -2.10
N MET A 266 0.77 -8.47 -2.65
CA MET A 266 -0.63 -8.02 -2.77
C MET A 266 -1.64 -8.92 -2.03
N GLN A 267 -1.17 -10.00 -1.41
CA GLN A 267 -1.99 -10.94 -0.66
C GLN A 267 -1.58 -10.96 0.81
N GLY A 268 -2.58 -11.12 1.68
CA GLY A 268 -2.42 -11.03 3.12
C GLY A 268 -2.99 -9.72 3.66
N SER A 269 -2.88 -9.53 4.96
CA SER A 269 -3.29 -8.26 5.57
C SER A 269 -2.30 -7.16 5.27
N SER A 270 -2.81 -5.95 5.05
CA SER A 270 -1.97 -4.75 4.95
C SER A 270 -1.07 -4.56 6.17
N VAL A 271 -1.38 -5.11 7.34
CA VAL A 271 -0.54 -5.02 8.54
C VAL A 271 0.74 -5.87 8.40
N ALA A 272 0.67 -6.97 7.67
CA ALA A 272 1.81 -7.86 7.45
C ALA A 272 2.58 -7.52 6.16
N THR A 273 1.97 -6.76 5.26
CA THR A 273 2.54 -6.43 3.95
C THR A 273 2.93 -4.95 3.81
N ARG A 274 2.32 -4.03 4.57
CA ARG A 274 2.58 -2.59 4.52
C ARG A 274 2.91 -2.04 5.91
N PHE A 275 4.14 -1.57 6.04
CA PHE A 275 4.75 -1.14 7.27
C PHE A 275 4.70 0.38 7.42
N LEU A 276 3.80 0.85 8.28
CA LEU A 276 3.57 2.28 8.47
C LEU A 276 4.81 2.99 9.02
N ALA A 277 5.18 4.10 8.39
CA ALA A 277 6.26 4.98 8.87
C ALA A 277 5.70 6.27 9.48
N LEU A 278 4.79 6.95 8.78
CA LEU A 278 4.21 8.21 9.26
C LEU A 278 2.79 8.45 8.74
N VAL A 279 2.05 9.24 9.51
CA VAL A 279 0.72 9.75 9.16
C VAL A 279 0.67 11.22 9.52
N LEU A 280 0.36 12.07 8.54
CA LEU A 280 0.31 13.51 8.74
C LEU A 280 -0.97 14.11 8.13
N PRO A 281 -1.88 14.67 8.94
CA PRO A 281 -2.99 15.44 8.41
C PRO A 281 -2.49 16.74 7.76
N GLN A 282 -3.17 17.23 6.73
CA GLN A 282 -2.79 18.47 6.04
C GLN A 282 -2.63 19.67 6.99
N THR A 283 -3.45 19.72 8.05
CA THR A 283 -3.36 20.77 9.07
C THR A 283 -2.04 20.76 9.84
N ALA A 284 -1.38 19.61 9.93
CA ALA A 284 -0.12 19.46 10.64
C ALA A 284 1.08 19.88 9.78
N TYR A 285 1.04 19.60 8.47
CA TYR A 285 2.20 19.89 7.63
C TYR A 285 2.15 21.21 6.85
N GLY A 286 1.08 21.99 7.02
CA GLY A 286 0.97 23.36 6.53
C GLY A 286 0.73 23.47 5.02
N LYS A 287 0.45 24.70 4.55
CA LYS A 287 0.23 24.97 3.12
C LYS A 287 1.50 24.82 2.28
N ASP A 288 2.65 25.14 2.89
CA ASP A 288 3.94 25.20 2.20
C ASP A 288 4.74 23.89 2.33
N SER A 289 4.11 22.83 2.84
CA SER A 289 4.68 21.49 3.05
C SER A 289 6.00 21.39 3.84
N ILE A 290 6.53 22.47 4.41
CA ILE A 290 7.85 22.48 5.08
C ILE A 290 8.00 21.39 6.15
N TYR A 291 6.95 21.11 6.92
CA TYR A 291 6.99 20.06 7.93
C TYR A 291 6.88 18.66 7.33
N LEU A 292 6.19 18.52 6.20
CA LEU A 292 6.17 17.26 5.45
C LEU A 292 7.56 16.99 4.88
N ASP A 293 8.21 17.99 4.29
CA ASP A 293 9.57 17.90 3.75
C ASP A 293 10.54 17.44 4.85
N ARG A 294 10.53 18.07 6.04
CA ARG A 294 11.37 17.66 7.18
C ARG A 294 11.09 16.23 7.65
N MET A 295 9.83 15.79 7.62
CA MET A 295 9.48 14.40 7.96
C MET A 295 9.96 13.41 6.91
N ILE A 296 9.85 13.77 5.63
CA ILE A 296 10.36 12.97 4.52
C ILE A 296 11.90 12.89 4.60
N ASP A 297 12.59 13.98 4.90
CA ASP A 297 14.06 13.99 5.07
C ASP A 297 14.49 13.07 6.22
N ALA A 298 13.78 13.11 7.35
CA ALA A 298 14.03 12.21 8.47
C ALA A 298 13.77 10.73 8.12
N LEU A 299 12.73 10.45 7.33
CA LEU A 299 12.42 9.12 6.82
C LEU A 299 13.52 8.63 5.84
N ILE A 300 13.96 9.49 4.93
CA ILE A 300 15.02 9.18 3.96
C ILE A 300 16.31 8.84 4.70
N ALA A 301 16.71 9.65 5.68
CA ALA A 301 17.91 9.39 6.47
C ALA A 301 17.85 8.02 7.17
N ASP A 302 16.69 7.64 7.71
CA ASP A 302 16.51 6.34 8.37
C ASP A 302 16.51 5.16 7.39
N LEU A 303 15.88 5.31 6.22
CA LEU A 303 15.91 4.31 5.15
C LEU A 303 17.31 4.17 4.52
N THR A 304 18.04 5.27 4.34
CA THR A 304 19.45 5.23 3.93
C THR A 304 20.31 4.51 4.96
N LYS A 305 20.01 4.61 6.26
CA LYS A 305 20.69 3.79 7.26
C LYS A 305 20.38 2.29 7.05
N LEU A 306 19.16 1.92 6.66
CA LEU A 306 18.83 0.52 6.38
C LEU A 306 19.52 -0.05 5.13
N GLN A 307 19.75 0.75 4.09
CA GLN A 307 20.51 0.28 2.93
C GLN A 307 22.02 0.23 3.24
N THR A 308 22.57 1.25 3.92
CA THR A 308 24.02 1.43 4.14
C THR A 308 24.57 0.87 5.44
N VAL A 309 23.73 0.59 6.44
CA VAL A 309 24.07 -0.15 7.67
C VAL A 309 23.23 -1.43 7.83
N GLY A 310 21.93 -1.40 7.54
CA GLY A 310 21.07 -2.58 7.69
C GLY A 310 20.72 -2.95 9.13
N VAL A 311 20.09 -4.12 9.28
CA VAL A 311 19.68 -4.75 10.55
C VAL A 311 20.54 -5.98 10.83
N LEU A 312 20.63 -6.37 12.11
CA LEU A 312 21.34 -7.57 12.53
C LEU A 312 20.37 -8.72 12.74
N VAL A 313 20.65 -9.88 12.14
CA VAL A 313 19.93 -11.14 12.32
C VAL A 313 20.96 -12.20 12.70
N GLN A 314 20.95 -12.66 13.96
CA GLN A 314 21.87 -13.70 14.43
C GLN A 314 23.36 -13.42 14.15
N GLY A 315 23.77 -12.14 14.20
CA GLY A 315 25.14 -11.70 13.90
C GLY A 315 25.40 -11.38 12.43
N GLU A 316 24.53 -11.79 11.53
CA GLU A 316 24.61 -11.48 10.10
C GLU A 316 23.88 -10.18 9.78
N ARG A 317 24.42 -9.44 8.80
CA ARG A 317 23.89 -8.12 8.43
C ARG A 317 22.98 -8.21 7.21
N TRP A 318 21.74 -7.77 7.38
CA TRP A 318 20.71 -7.73 6.35
C TRP A 318 20.42 -6.31 5.94
N ARG A 319 20.35 -6.07 4.64
CA ARG A 319 20.15 -4.74 4.05
C ARG A 319 18.74 -4.62 3.53
N LEU A 320 18.17 -3.44 3.64
CA LEU A 320 16.88 -3.14 3.03
C LEU A 320 17.08 -1.99 2.06
N ALA A 321 16.96 -2.29 0.77
CA ALA A 321 17.26 -1.36 -0.30
C ALA A 321 15.96 -0.80 -0.88
N VAL A 322 15.78 0.52 -0.81
CA VAL A 322 14.65 1.20 -1.46
C VAL A 322 15.00 1.38 -2.93
N VAL A 323 14.22 0.74 -3.81
CA VAL A 323 14.45 0.76 -5.27
C VAL A 323 13.29 1.36 -6.07
N GLY A 324 12.29 1.88 -5.36
CA GLY A 324 11.18 2.60 -5.98
C GLY A 324 10.23 3.21 -4.97
N ALA A 325 9.42 4.13 -5.46
CA ALA A 325 8.27 4.69 -4.77
C ALA A 325 6.98 4.36 -5.55
N THR A 326 5.95 3.92 -4.84
CA THR A 326 4.59 3.73 -5.38
C THR A 326 3.61 4.65 -4.65
N GLY A 327 2.41 4.80 -5.19
CA GLY A 327 1.38 5.63 -4.56
C GLY A 327 0.56 6.44 -5.55
N ASP A 328 -0.17 7.40 -5.00
CA ASP A 328 -0.94 8.33 -5.82
C ASP A 328 -0.05 9.44 -6.43
N LEU A 329 -0.55 10.09 -7.47
CA LEU A 329 0.23 11.12 -8.17
C LEU A 329 0.45 12.37 -7.30
N GLN A 330 -0.43 12.65 -6.31
CA GLN A 330 -0.24 13.78 -5.40
C GLN A 330 0.93 13.56 -4.46
N TRP A 331 1.08 12.34 -3.94
CA TRP A 331 2.25 11.90 -3.20
C TRP A 331 3.52 12.14 -4.00
N PHE A 332 3.57 11.69 -5.26
CA PHE A 332 4.75 11.89 -6.11
C PHE A 332 5.10 13.36 -6.30
N CYS A 333 4.10 14.23 -6.51
CA CYS A 333 4.33 15.67 -6.65
C CYS A 333 5.06 16.26 -5.44
N LYS A 334 4.63 15.89 -4.23
CA LYS A 334 5.17 16.39 -2.97
C LYS A 334 6.54 15.76 -2.67
N ALA A 335 6.63 14.45 -2.75
CA ALA A 335 7.83 13.68 -2.44
C ALA A 335 8.99 13.96 -3.41
N GLY A 336 8.67 14.05 -4.71
CA GLY A 336 9.63 14.27 -5.77
C GLY A 336 9.80 15.73 -6.17
N LYS A 337 9.15 16.69 -5.49
CA LYS A 337 9.18 18.12 -5.83
C LYS A 337 8.98 18.36 -7.33
N LEU A 338 8.01 17.63 -7.90
CA LEU A 338 7.87 17.50 -9.35
C LEU A 338 7.34 18.80 -9.96
N VAL A 339 8.03 19.35 -10.96
CA VAL A 339 7.55 20.48 -11.77
C VAL A 339 6.60 20.04 -12.89
N ARG A 340 6.53 18.74 -13.18
CA ARG A 340 5.57 18.17 -14.13
C ARG A 340 4.64 17.23 -13.39
N SER A 341 3.34 17.49 -13.49
CA SER A 341 2.35 16.69 -12.77
C SER A 341 0.95 16.78 -13.35
N TYR A 342 0.13 15.78 -13.04
CA TYR A 342 -1.28 15.73 -13.43
C TYR A 342 -2.07 16.96 -12.95
N ASN A 343 -1.61 17.67 -11.91
CA ASN A 343 -2.23 18.92 -11.47
C ASN A 343 -2.18 20.02 -12.51
N HIS A 344 -1.28 19.91 -13.50
CA HIS A 344 -1.12 20.84 -14.60
C HIS A 344 -2.04 20.52 -15.79
N VAL A 345 -2.94 19.53 -15.70
CA VAL A 345 -3.96 19.33 -16.74
C VAL A 345 -4.87 20.56 -16.84
N SER A 346 -5.16 21.00 -18.06
CA SER A 346 -6.02 22.14 -18.33
C SER A 346 -7.44 21.84 -17.83
N LYS A 347 -7.95 22.64 -16.89
CA LYS A 347 -9.31 22.45 -16.33
C LYS A 347 -10.35 23.32 -17.02
N ARG A 348 -9.93 24.23 -17.91
CA ARG A 348 -10.78 25.21 -18.59
C ARG A 348 -10.26 25.46 -19.99
N SER A 349 -11.16 25.62 -20.95
CA SER A 349 -10.81 26.02 -22.31
C SER A 349 -10.00 27.32 -22.29
N GLY A 350 -8.87 27.35 -23.00
CA GLY A 350 -7.94 28.49 -23.06
C GLY A 350 -6.91 28.59 -21.93
N GLN A 351 -6.98 27.74 -20.89
CA GLN A 351 -5.92 27.67 -19.88
C GLN A 351 -4.72 26.93 -20.49
N LYS A 352 -3.59 27.64 -20.64
CA LYS A 352 -2.37 27.06 -21.17
C LYS A 352 -1.68 26.20 -20.12
N THR A 353 -1.31 24.99 -20.51
CA THR A 353 -0.51 24.05 -19.73
C THR A 353 0.89 24.04 -20.32
N HIS A 354 1.84 24.63 -19.60
CA HIS A 354 3.17 24.89 -20.16
C HIS A 354 4.24 23.92 -19.68
N THR A 355 4.09 23.40 -18.46
CA THR A 355 5.16 22.63 -17.82
C THR A 355 5.06 21.13 -18.07
N GLY A 356 3.95 20.63 -18.64
CA GLY A 356 3.70 19.20 -18.83
C GLY A 356 3.01 18.53 -17.63
N ILE A 357 2.43 17.36 -17.90
CA ILE A 357 1.55 16.65 -16.95
C ILE A 357 2.13 15.31 -16.45
N CYS A 358 3.14 14.79 -17.14
CA CYS A 358 3.77 13.51 -16.82
C CYS A 358 5.16 13.75 -16.22
N HIS A 359 5.52 13.01 -15.18
CA HIS A 359 6.86 13.06 -14.62
C HIS A 359 7.85 12.21 -15.41
N LEU A 360 7.37 11.20 -16.14
CA LEU A 360 8.21 10.27 -16.91
C LEU A 360 8.55 10.77 -18.32
N CYS A 361 7.70 11.61 -18.93
CA CYS A 361 7.87 12.11 -20.30
C CYS A 361 7.46 13.59 -20.41
N LEU A 362 7.58 14.15 -21.62
CA LEU A 362 7.16 15.53 -21.91
C LEU A 362 5.68 15.65 -22.25
N GLY A 363 4.86 14.62 -22.04
CA GLY A 363 3.42 14.67 -22.28
C GLY A 363 2.74 15.84 -21.59
N GLY A 364 1.98 16.62 -22.36
CA GLY A 364 1.23 17.79 -21.91
C GLY A 364 1.96 19.13 -22.08
N THR A 365 3.16 19.14 -22.66
CA THR A 365 3.80 20.37 -23.16
C THR A 365 3.27 20.74 -24.55
N PRO A 366 3.54 21.95 -25.08
CA PRO A 366 3.04 22.38 -26.39
C PRO A 366 3.38 21.43 -27.56
N GLU A 367 4.53 20.78 -27.51
CA GLU A 367 5.06 19.89 -28.56
C GLU A 367 4.52 18.46 -28.44
N PHE A 368 4.13 18.04 -27.22
CA PHE A 368 3.84 16.65 -26.89
C PHE A 368 2.43 16.51 -26.31
N LYS A 369 1.44 16.31 -27.18
CA LYS A 369 0.04 16.12 -26.76
C LYS A 369 -0.14 14.82 -25.97
N PHE A 370 -0.50 14.92 -24.70
CA PHE A 370 -0.65 13.74 -23.83
C PHE A 370 -1.88 12.90 -24.19
N GLU A 371 -2.87 13.47 -24.89
CA GLU A 371 -4.09 12.79 -25.31
C GLU A 371 -3.89 11.92 -26.56
N CYS A 372 -2.67 11.81 -27.08
CA CYS A 372 -2.37 10.93 -28.21
C CYS A 372 -2.21 9.48 -27.71
N PHE A 373 -3.17 8.62 -28.07
CA PHE A 373 -3.19 7.18 -27.78
C PHE A 373 -2.93 6.30 -29.01
N ALA A 374 -2.33 6.86 -30.06
CA ALA A 374 -1.89 6.07 -31.21
C ALA A 374 -0.78 5.09 -30.79
N ASP A 375 -0.52 4.06 -31.61
CA ASP A 375 0.52 3.06 -31.33
C ASP A 375 1.92 3.65 -31.16
N ASN A 376 2.17 4.80 -31.80
CA ASN A 376 3.43 5.54 -31.66
C ASN A 376 3.13 7.01 -31.35
N PRO A 377 2.74 7.31 -30.10
CA PRO A 377 2.34 8.66 -29.73
C PRO A 377 3.58 9.54 -29.58
N SER A 378 3.46 10.83 -29.92
CA SER A 378 4.62 11.73 -30.00
C SER A 378 5.36 11.91 -28.67
N TRP A 379 4.69 11.68 -27.53
CA TRP A 379 5.30 11.74 -26.20
C TRP A 379 6.10 10.48 -25.81
N LEU A 380 5.95 9.35 -26.52
CA LEU A 380 6.66 8.12 -26.16
C LEU A 380 8.18 8.23 -26.32
N PRO A 381 8.71 8.81 -27.41
CA PRO A 381 10.15 9.07 -27.53
C PRO A 381 10.69 10.08 -26.52
N SER A 382 9.83 10.82 -25.80
CA SER A 382 10.26 11.80 -24.80
C SER A 382 10.39 11.26 -23.38
N VAL A 383 10.17 9.95 -23.18
CA VAL A 383 10.37 9.29 -21.89
C VAL A 383 11.83 9.38 -21.47
N GLY A 384 12.09 9.92 -20.27
CA GLY A 384 13.43 10.06 -19.72
C GLY A 384 14.31 11.14 -20.37
N LEU A 385 13.79 11.94 -21.30
CA LEU A 385 14.59 13.00 -21.95
C LEU A 385 14.93 14.17 -21.02
N GLU A 386 14.01 14.52 -20.12
CA GLU A 386 14.19 15.62 -19.17
C GLU A 386 13.77 15.18 -17.78
N GLU A 387 14.52 15.61 -16.76
CA GLU A 387 14.15 15.39 -15.37
C GLU A 387 12.92 16.23 -14.98
N PRO A 388 11.98 15.70 -14.18
CA PRO A 388 10.75 16.39 -13.80
C PRO A 388 10.90 17.28 -12.57
N TRP A 389 12.09 17.78 -12.26
CA TRP A 389 12.37 18.65 -11.12
C TRP A 389 13.41 19.72 -11.49
N VAL A 390 13.44 20.83 -10.75
CA VAL A 390 14.50 21.85 -10.89
C VAL A 390 15.78 21.41 -10.20
N GLU A 391 15.63 20.82 -9.01
CA GLU A 391 16.72 20.27 -8.20
C GLU A 391 16.41 18.82 -7.88
N THR A 392 17.41 17.95 -8.02
CA THR A 392 17.27 16.52 -7.74
C THR A 392 16.78 16.29 -6.30
N PRO A 393 15.63 15.63 -6.10
CA PRO A 393 15.08 15.38 -4.77
C PRO A 393 15.98 14.46 -3.93
N GLU A 394 15.94 14.60 -2.61
CA GLU A 394 16.73 13.74 -1.70
C GLU A 394 16.40 12.26 -1.87
N LEU A 395 15.15 11.89 -2.20
CA LEU A 395 14.80 10.50 -2.53
C LEU A 395 15.69 9.94 -3.64
N ILE A 396 15.88 10.72 -4.71
CA ILE A 396 16.66 10.33 -5.88
C ILE A 396 18.16 10.35 -5.57
N ARG A 397 18.63 11.33 -4.78
CA ARG A 397 20.05 11.43 -4.38
C ARG A 397 20.50 10.30 -3.45
N ARG A 398 19.59 9.80 -2.62
CA ARG A 398 19.93 8.89 -1.52
C ARG A 398 19.62 7.43 -1.80
N PHE A 399 18.67 7.13 -2.68
CA PHE A 399 18.25 5.75 -2.95
C PHE A 399 18.80 5.22 -4.27
N HIS A 400 18.59 3.93 -4.49
CA HIS A 400 19.02 3.27 -5.71
C HIS A 400 18.03 3.57 -6.84
N VAL A 401 18.53 4.12 -7.93
CA VAL A 401 17.73 4.62 -9.06
C VAL A 401 18.32 4.14 -10.38
N ASN A 402 17.50 4.12 -11.42
CA ASN A 402 17.96 3.92 -12.79
C ASN A 402 18.65 5.21 -13.29
N ASN A 403 19.96 5.16 -13.52
CA ASN A 403 20.73 6.33 -13.96
C ASN A 403 20.29 6.89 -15.31
N ALA A 404 19.73 6.07 -16.20
CA ALA A 404 19.23 6.55 -17.49
C ALA A 404 17.87 7.23 -17.40
N ASN A 405 17.09 6.94 -16.36
CA ASN A 405 15.82 7.61 -16.11
C ASN A 405 15.52 7.62 -14.60
N PRO A 406 16.11 8.55 -13.83
CA PRO A 406 15.91 8.59 -12.38
C PRO A 406 14.46 8.84 -11.98
N ALA A 407 13.67 9.49 -12.85
CA ALA A 407 12.25 9.77 -12.61
C ALA A 407 11.40 8.50 -12.50
N ASP A 408 11.85 7.39 -13.11
CA ASP A 408 11.20 6.08 -13.01
C ASP A 408 11.33 5.47 -11.60
N PHE A 409 12.07 6.09 -10.68
CA PHE A 409 11.95 5.77 -9.25
C PHE A 409 10.50 5.93 -8.75
N PHE A 410 9.74 6.90 -9.28
CA PHE A 410 8.32 7.09 -8.99
C PHE A 410 7.47 6.21 -9.91
N LYS A 411 7.27 4.96 -9.49
CA LYS A 411 6.60 3.90 -10.25
C LYS A 411 5.11 4.20 -10.38
N PRO A 412 4.59 4.50 -11.58
CA PRO A 412 3.18 4.80 -11.77
C PRO A 412 2.34 3.55 -11.47
N ASP A 413 1.27 3.73 -10.70
CA ASP A 413 0.27 2.70 -10.50
C ASP A 413 -0.86 2.87 -11.53
N VAL A 414 -1.13 1.79 -12.27
CA VAL A 414 -2.21 1.74 -13.27
C VAL A 414 -3.55 2.11 -12.66
N TRP A 415 -3.83 1.78 -11.39
CA TRP A 415 -5.12 2.14 -10.78
C TRP A 415 -5.26 3.66 -10.57
N HIS A 416 -4.23 4.32 -10.04
CA HIS A 416 -4.25 5.76 -9.87
C HIS A 416 -4.17 6.51 -11.21
N CYS A 417 -3.30 6.07 -12.12
CA CYS A 417 -3.11 6.72 -13.42
C CYS A 417 -4.29 6.53 -14.37
N LEU A 418 -4.85 5.31 -14.45
CA LEU A 418 -5.90 4.97 -15.41
C LEU A 418 -7.29 5.01 -14.78
N HIS A 419 -7.56 4.27 -13.69
CA HIS A 419 -8.91 4.16 -13.14
C HIS A 419 -9.39 5.48 -12.49
N LEU A 420 -8.55 6.12 -11.66
CA LEU A 420 -8.90 7.40 -11.04
C LEU A 420 -8.51 8.63 -11.90
N GLY A 421 -7.61 8.44 -12.87
CA GLY A 421 -7.12 9.47 -13.77
C GLY A 421 -7.75 9.43 -15.16
N LEU A 422 -6.93 9.09 -16.15
CA LEU A 422 -7.22 9.28 -17.58
C LEU A 422 -8.37 8.42 -18.09
N GLY A 423 -8.50 7.20 -17.59
CA GLY A 423 -9.56 6.28 -17.98
C GLY A 423 -10.95 6.78 -17.59
N LYS A 424 -11.09 7.43 -16.43
CA LYS A 424 -12.35 8.09 -16.05
C LYS A 424 -12.74 9.21 -17.02
N ILE A 425 -11.76 10.02 -17.44
CA ILE A 425 -11.98 11.12 -18.40
C ILE A 425 -12.35 10.54 -19.77
N PHE A 426 -11.60 9.55 -20.24
CA PHE A 426 -11.86 8.86 -21.50
C PHE A 426 -13.29 8.31 -21.53
N LEU A 427 -13.68 7.52 -20.52
CA LEU A 427 -15.03 6.95 -20.44
C LEU A 427 -16.13 8.01 -20.39
N ALA A 428 -15.92 9.10 -19.63
CA ALA A 428 -16.88 10.19 -19.57
C ALA A 428 -17.06 10.88 -20.93
N ASN A 429 -15.96 11.15 -21.64
CA ASN A 429 -16.00 11.75 -22.97
C ASN A 429 -16.62 10.79 -24.00
N SER A 430 -16.22 9.52 -24.02
CA SER A 430 -16.85 8.51 -24.89
C SER A 430 -18.36 8.43 -24.67
N PHE A 431 -18.82 8.50 -23.42
CA PHE A 431 -20.24 8.50 -23.11
C PHE A 431 -20.95 9.76 -23.65
N VAL A 432 -20.36 10.94 -23.46
CA VAL A 432 -20.91 12.20 -23.98
C VAL A 432 -21.00 12.20 -25.51
N GLU A 433 -19.97 11.70 -26.19
CA GLU A 433 -19.95 11.57 -27.65
C GLU A 433 -20.95 10.52 -28.18
N TRP A 434 -21.21 9.46 -27.42
CA TRP A 434 -22.18 8.42 -27.82
C TRP A 434 -23.64 8.81 -27.57
N LEU A 435 -23.90 9.61 -26.54
CA LEU A 435 -25.26 9.98 -26.14
C LEU A 435 -26.12 10.51 -27.30
N PRO A 436 -25.66 11.39 -28.21
CA PRO A 436 -26.44 11.86 -29.35
C PRO A 436 -26.89 10.76 -30.33
N HIS A 437 -26.15 9.65 -30.42
CA HIS A 437 -26.41 8.56 -31.36
C HIS A 437 -27.36 7.49 -30.82
N LEU A 438 -27.68 7.54 -29.52
CA LEU A 438 -28.61 6.62 -28.91
C LEU A 438 -30.06 7.13 -29.04
N PRO A 439 -31.03 6.26 -29.39
CA PRO A 439 -32.43 6.65 -29.51
C PRO A 439 -33.05 6.97 -28.14
N GLY A 440 -34.13 7.76 -28.16
CA GLY A 440 -34.93 8.08 -26.96
C GLY A 440 -34.47 9.30 -26.19
N THR A 441 -35.07 9.49 -25.01
CA THR A 441 -34.74 10.57 -24.06
C THR A 441 -33.42 10.28 -23.33
N PHE A 442 -32.87 11.27 -22.62
CA PHE A 442 -31.67 11.04 -21.79
C PHE A 442 -31.85 9.87 -20.81
N SER A 443 -33.04 9.72 -20.22
CA SER A 443 -33.36 8.63 -19.30
C SER A 443 -33.31 7.27 -20.00
N ASP A 444 -33.82 7.19 -21.23
CA ASP A 444 -33.81 5.97 -22.04
C ASP A 444 -32.37 5.59 -22.41
N ARG A 445 -31.57 6.57 -22.83
CA ARG A 445 -30.16 6.38 -23.18
C ARG A 445 -29.32 5.93 -21.98
N ALA A 446 -29.51 6.56 -20.82
CA ALA A 446 -28.82 6.19 -19.58
C ALA A 446 -29.21 4.76 -19.13
N SER A 447 -30.48 4.41 -19.28
CA SER A 447 -30.99 3.06 -18.98
C SER A 447 -30.43 2.02 -19.95
N TRP A 448 -30.34 2.36 -21.24
CA TRP A 448 -29.78 1.51 -22.27
C TRP A 448 -28.30 1.20 -22.02
N VAL A 449 -27.48 2.23 -21.75
CA VAL A 449 -26.06 2.00 -21.43
C VAL A 449 -25.90 1.19 -20.14
N SER A 450 -26.73 1.46 -19.12
CA SER A 450 -26.74 0.67 -17.89
C SER A 450 -27.10 -0.80 -18.14
N PHE A 451 -28.08 -1.06 -19.01
CA PHE A 451 -28.49 -2.41 -19.38
C PHE A 451 -27.42 -3.15 -20.18
N VAL A 452 -26.82 -2.51 -21.19
CA VAL A 452 -25.72 -3.09 -21.98
C VAL A 452 -24.52 -3.40 -21.08
N TRP A 453 -24.18 -2.46 -20.19
CA TRP A 453 -23.12 -2.65 -19.20
C TRP A 453 -23.38 -3.85 -18.27
N VAL A 454 -24.57 -3.92 -17.66
CA VAL A 454 -24.95 -5.05 -16.80
C VAL A 454 -24.94 -6.37 -17.57
N SER A 455 -25.44 -6.38 -18.81
CA SER A 455 -25.49 -7.58 -19.65
C SER A 455 -24.08 -8.09 -20.00
N LEU A 456 -23.14 -7.18 -20.29
CA LEU A 456 -21.74 -7.52 -20.53
C LEU A 456 -21.03 -8.03 -19.26
N CYS A 457 -21.33 -7.42 -18.10
CA CYS A 457 -20.79 -7.87 -16.81
C CYS A 457 -21.31 -9.26 -16.40
N VAL A 458 -22.54 -9.61 -16.78
CA VAL A 458 -23.16 -10.91 -16.47
C VAL A 458 -22.73 -12.00 -17.46
N GLY A 459 -22.60 -11.68 -18.76
CA GLY A 459 -22.26 -12.65 -19.80
C GLY A 459 -20.80 -13.09 -19.84
N SER A 460 -19.88 -12.35 -19.20
CA SER A 460 -18.44 -12.61 -19.28
C SER A 460 -17.90 -13.67 -18.31
N GLY A 461 -18.74 -14.26 -17.44
CA GLY A 461 -18.49 -15.51 -16.67
C GLY A 461 -17.25 -15.57 -15.77
N SER A 462 -16.36 -14.58 -15.82
CA SER A 462 -15.10 -14.53 -15.09
C SER A 462 -15.19 -13.48 -14.00
N LEU A 463 -14.81 -13.86 -12.78
CA LEU A 463 -14.63 -12.93 -11.65
C LEU A 463 -13.61 -11.80 -11.93
N PHE A 464 -12.87 -11.91 -13.04
CA PHE A 464 -11.95 -10.89 -13.55
C PHE A 464 -12.69 -9.70 -14.21
N SER A 465 -13.97 -9.84 -14.59
CA SER A 465 -14.73 -8.80 -15.29
C SER A 465 -15.31 -7.69 -14.38
N ARG A 466 -15.24 -7.84 -13.05
CA ARG A 466 -15.72 -6.81 -12.12
C ARG A 466 -14.69 -5.73 -11.78
N LYS A 467 -13.42 -5.87 -12.20
CA LYS A 467 -12.35 -4.94 -11.81
C LYS A 467 -11.51 -4.38 -12.95
N LEU A 468 -11.57 -4.93 -14.17
CA LEU A 468 -10.91 -4.32 -15.33
C LEU A 468 -11.93 -3.54 -16.19
N HIS A 469 -12.22 -2.31 -15.79
CA HIS A 469 -13.23 -1.45 -16.41
C HIS A 469 -12.80 -0.74 -17.71
N LEU A 470 -11.60 -1.01 -18.25
CA LEU A 470 -11.06 -0.27 -19.41
C LEU A 470 -10.62 -1.13 -20.61
N VAL A 471 -10.09 -2.33 -20.41
CA VAL A 471 -9.67 -3.20 -21.54
C VAL A 471 -10.88 -3.69 -22.35
N PHE A 472 -12.05 -3.84 -21.70
CA PHE A 472 -13.26 -4.33 -22.36
C PHE A 472 -13.90 -3.32 -23.32
N LEU A 473 -13.76 -2.00 -23.11
CA LEU A 473 -14.24 -1.03 -24.09
C LEU A 473 -13.42 -1.06 -25.38
N PHE A 474 -12.12 -1.36 -25.32
CA PHE A 474 -11.28 -1.53 -26.51
C PHE A 474 -11.70 -2.74 -27.35
N VAL A 475 -11.98 -3.88 -26.70
CA VAL A 475 -12.53 -5.08 -27.39
C VAL A 475 -13.94 -4.84 -27.91
N PHE A 476 -14.73 -3.99 -27.23
CA PHE A 476 -16.07 -3.59 -27.67
C PHE A 476 -16.03 -2.67 -28.89
N PHE A 477 -15.00 -1.80 -29.00
CA PHE A 477 -14.76 -0.97 -30.18
C PHE A 477 -14.40 -1.81 -31.42
N ASP A 478 -13.52 -2.81 -31.26
CA ASP A 478 -13.08 -3.66 -32.37
C ASP A 478 -14.23 -4.49 -32.98
N ARG A 479 -15.21 -4.91 -32.15
CA ARG A 479 -16.40 -5.67 -32.59
C ARG A 479 -17.58 -4.86 -33.10
N MET A 480 -17.57 -3.53 -32.96
CA MET A 480 -18.60 -2.67 -33.55
C MET A 480 -18.12 -1.96 -34.83
N VAL A 481 -16.81 -1.87 -35.05
CA VAL A 481 -16.22 -1.32 -36.28
C VAL A 481 -16.00 -2.41 -37.35
N SER A 482 -16.01 -3.69 -36.96
CA SER A 482 -16.17 -4.85 -37.85
C SER A 482 -17.65 -5.25 -37.97
#